data_AF-A0A8H8JJX7-F1
#
_entry.id   AF-A0A8H8JJX7-F1
#
_cell.length_a   1.000
_cell.length_b   1.000
_cell.length_c   1.000
_cell.angle_alpha   90.00
_cell.angle_beta   90.00
_cell.angle_gamma   90.00
#
_symmetry.space_group_name_H-M   'P 1'
#
loop_
_entity.id
_entity.type
_entity.pdbx_description
1 polymer ?
#
loop_
_entity_poly.entity_id
_entity_poly.type
_entity_poly.pdbx_seq_one_letter_code
_entity_poly.pdbx_strand_id
1 'polypeptide(L)'
;MVNLSGPDTNTDLRAARRVLENIGKFDNKGKPCSEEEWRHKFLKATHDVTSEQRAALWADSLAFKGEAYKWLEALKKDPDQAIAKEAEDWSKLVLRIESRWPTPIPDLDAHEEAQRTRFITSYMEIQDWADILCNPTNATRPQQAWAMLHRTLGHACDSTDRDHMLQMLNSALPPFVVSLLPNRSNYGKDFNKLCKDISELSNCNLYNAWRDRSLLEAMSAFSLSPLPTPPPIPATRSPSAVTPASVQTALARLTPAVIPATPSRSTLASL
;
A
#
# COMPACT_ATOMS: atom_id res chain seq x y z
N MET A 1 51.51 18.44 11.05
CA MET A 1 50.54 18.06 12.10
C MET A 1 49.16 18.23 11.52
N VAL A 2 48.51 17.14 11.13
CA VAL A 2 47.13 17.16 10.62
C VAL A 2 46.22 16.95 11.83
N ASN A 3 45.48 17.98 12.21
CA ASN A 3 44.39 17.84 13.18
C ASN A 3 43.25 17.11 12.46
N LEU A 4 43.08 15.83 12.80
CA LEU A 4 41.86 15.09 12.50
C LEU A 4 40.80 15.59 13.48
N SER A 5 39.90 16.45 12.99
CA SER A 5 38.65 16.75 13.70
C SER A 5 37.93 15.44 13.97
N GLY A 6 37.77 15.09 15.25
CA GLY A 6 36.91 13.99 15.66
C GLY A 6 35.46 14.26 15.24
N PRO A 7 34.61 13.22 15.20
CA PRO A 7 33.20 13.37 14.85
C PRO A 7 32.56 14.40 15.80
N ASP A 8 31.92 15.42 15.22
CA ASP A 8 31.14 16.40 15.96
C ASP A 8 29.88 15.73 16.50
N THR A 9 30.02 15.02 17.61
CA THR A 9 28.97 14.24 18.30
C THR A 9 27.66 15.01 18.54
N ASN A 10 27.72 16.35 18.58
CA ASN A 10 26.57 17.23 18.76
C ASN A 10 25.76 17.42 17.46
N THR A 11 26.41 17.32 16.30
CA THR A 11 25.78 17.35 14.98
C THR A 11 25.06 16.02 14.70
N ASP A 12 25.71 14.89 15.02
CA ASP A 12 25.16 13.54 14.83
C ASP A 12 23.93 13.31 15.72
N LEU A 13 23.96 13.77 16.97
CA LEU A 13 22.82 13.72 17.89
C LEU A 13 21.60 14.50 17.36
N ARG A 14 21.81 15.67 16.77
CA ARG A 14 20.71 16.48 16.19
C ARG A 14 20.13 15.83 14.94
N ALA A 15 20.99 15.24 14.09
CA ALA A 15 20.55 14.51 12.91
C ALA A 15 19.70 13.30 13.31
N ALA A 16 20.17 12.50 14.27
CA ALA A 16 19.43 11.37 14.82
C ALA A 16 18.06 11.78 15.37
N ARG A 17 18.01 12.85 16.20
CA ARG A 17 16.75 13.36 16.76
C ARG A 17 15.74 13.74 15.68
N ARG A 18 16.18 14.45 14.63
CA ARG A 18 15.31 14.84 13.51
C ARG A 18 14.73 13.63 12.77
N VAL A 19 15.54 12.59 12.56
CA VAL A 19 15.08 11.35 11.92
C VAL A 19 14.06 10.64 12.80
N LEU A 20 14.31 10.53 14.10
CA LEU A 20 13.42 9.90 15.07
C LEU A 20 12.08 10.63 15.22
N GLU A 21 12.07 11.97 15.17
CA GLU A 21 10.84 12.77 15.17
C GLU A 21 9.94 12.43 13.97
N ASN A 22 10.53 12.17 12.80
CA ASN A 22 9.78 11.78 11.60
C ASN A 22 9.28 10.33 11.66
N ILE A 23 9.96 9.45 12.39
CA ILE A 23 9.53 8.05 12.58
C ILE A 23 8.33 7.97 13.53
N GLY A 24 8.27 8.87 14.52
CA GLY A 24 7.21 8.90 15.53
C GLY A 24 7.56 8.09 16.79
N LYS A 25 6.66 8.15 17.78
CA LYS A 25 6.88 7.54 19.11
C LYS A 25 6.61 6.03 19.10
N PHE A 26 7.40 5.27 19.84
CA PHE A 26 7.19 3.85 20.06
C PHE A 26 6.09 3.61 21.11
N ASP A 27 5.04 2.85 20.75
CA ASP A 27 3.92 2.54 21.65
C ASP A 27 3.59 1.05 21.84
N ASN A 28 4.39 0.12 21.28
CA ASN A 28 4.16 -1.33 21.31
C ASN A 28 2.83 -1.80 20.65
N LYS A 29 2.04 -0.91 20.03
CA LYS A 29 0.75 -1.23 19.39
C LYS A 29 0.80 -1.17 17.86
N GLY A 30 1.99 -1.13 17.27
CA GLY A 30 2.21 -1.26 15.83
C GLY A 30 1.77 -0.07 14.98
N LYS A 31 1.76 1.16 15.53
CA LYS A 31 1.48 2.39 14.77
C LYS A 31 2.55 3.45 15.04
N PRO A 32 3.10 4.15 14.03
CA PRO A 32 2.77 4.08 12.59
C PRO A 32 3.45 2.93 11.81
N CYS A 33 4.36 2.18 12.43
CA CYS A 33 5.02 1.03 11.81
C CYS A 33 5.09 -0.15 12.81
N SER A 34 5.42 -1.35 12.33
CA SER A 34 5.62 -2.51 13.21
C SER A 34 6.78 -2.25 14.20
N GLU A 35 6.82 -3.01 15.31
CA GLU A 35 7.92 -2.90 16.28
C GLU A 35 9.28 -3.13 15.62
N GLU A 36 9.39 -4.17 14.78
CA GLU A 36 10.60 -4.54 14.05
C GLU A 36 11.07 -3.41 13.14
N GLU A 37 10.16 -2.86 12.33
CA GLU A 37 10.47 -1.71 11.45
C GLU A 37 10.88 -0.47 12.26
N TRP A 38 10.23 -0.23 13.41
CA TRP A 38 10.55 0.90 14.26
C TRP A 38 11.96 0.75 14.86
N ARG A 39 12.29 -0.43 15.40
CA ARG A 39 13.61 -0.73 15.96
C ARG A 39 14.71 -0.65 14.91
N HIS A 40 14.49 -1.18 13.72
CA HIS A 40 15.45 -1.09 12.63
C HIS A 40 15.75 0.37 12.29
N LYS A 41 14.70 1.20 12.12
CA LYS A 41 14.85 2.63 11.84
C LYS A 41 15.55 3.37 12.98
N PHE A 42 15.25 3.01 14.24
CA PHE A 42 15.92 3.58 15.41
C PHE A 42 17.42 3.27 15.44
N LEU A 43 17.80 2.01 15.25
CA LEU A 43 19.21 1.59 15.23
C LEU A 43 19.98 2.28 14.10
N LYS A 44 19.38 2.37 12.91
CA LYS A 44 19.97 3.07 11.77
C LYS A 44 20.14 4.57 12.03
N ALA A 45 19.13 5.22 12.60
CA ALA A 45 19.16 6.65 12.91
C ALA A 45 20.16 7.02 14.00
N THR A 46 20.49 6.07 14.88
CA THR A 46 21.35 6.29 16.04
C THR A 46 22.73 5.64 15.91
N HIS A 47 23.09 5.14 14.72
CA HIS A 47 24.34 4.40 14.50
C HIS A 47 25.59 5.17 14.97
N ASP A 48 25.65 6.48 14.68
CA ASP A 48 26.82 7.33 14.90
C ASP A 48 26.83 8.09 16.24
N VAL A 49 25.87 7.84 17.14
CA VAL A 49 25.82 8.46 18.47
C VAL A 49 26.38 7.54 19.57
N THR A 50 26.79 8.13 20.70
CA THR A 50 27.32 7.34 21.83
C THR A 50 26.25 6.47 22.48
N SER A 51 26.67 5.48 23.28
CA SER A 51 25.77 4.57 23.98
C SER A 51 24.78 5.32 24.90
N GLU A 52 25.28 6.32 25.62
CA GLU A 52 24.49 7.14 26.55
C GLU A 52 23.52 8.04 25.79
N GLN A 53 23.97 8.64 24.69
CA GLN A 53 23.13 9.45 23.81
C GLN A 53 22.01 8.61 23.20
N ARG A 54 22.32 7.38 22.76
CA ARG A 54 21.34 6.46 22.21
C ARG A 54 20.31 6.04 23.26
N ALA A 55 20.71 5.77 24.51
CA ALA A 55 19.79 5.48 25.59
C ALA A 55 18.86 6.67 25.90
N ALA A 56 19.38 7.90 25.89
CA ALA A 56 18.57 9.10 26.05
C ALA A 56 17.57 9.28 24.89
N LEU A 57 18.02 9.08 23.64
CA LEU A 57 17.14 9.13 22.46
C LEU A 57 16.06 8.05 22.50
N TRP A 58 16.37 6.86 22.99
CA TRP A 58 15.37 5.81 23.21
C TRP A 58 14.29 6.30 24.16
N ALA A 59 14.67 6.80 25.33
CA ALA A 59 13.76 7.33 26.34
C ALA A 59 12.84 8.44 25.78
N ASP A 60 13.43 9.38 25.04
CA ASP A 60 12.72 10.48 24.38
C ASP A 60 11.75 9.98 23.31
N SER A 61 12.01 8.82 22.71
CA SER A 61 11.24 8.27 21.59
C SER A 61 10.07 7.40 22.03
N LEU A 62 9.88 7.17 23.34
CA LEU A 62 8.75 6.41 23.87
C LEU A 62 7.46 7.25 23.92
N ALA A 63 6.32 6.62 23.63
CA ALA A 63 5.03 7.26 23.79
C ALA A 63 4.78 7.58 25.28
N PHE A 64 4.46 8.85 25.58
CA PHE A 64 4.21 9.28 26.96
C PHE A 64 3.10 8.46 27.61
N LYS A 65 3.37 7.92 28.82
CA LYS A 65 2.49 6.97 29.54
C LYS A 65 2.23 5.63 28.84
N GLY A 66 2.92 5.33 27.73
CA GLY A 66 2.93 4.03 27.09
C GLY A 66 3.54 2.94 27.98
N GLU A 67 3.35 1.67 27.63
CA GLU A 67 3.89 0.53 28.39
C GLU A 67 5.42 0.61 28.49
N ALA A 68 6.09 0.82 27.37
CA ALA A 68 7.54 0.94 27.30
C ALA A 68 8.07 2.13 28.13
N TYR A 69 7.36 3.27 28.11
CA TYR A 69 7.71 4.44 28.91
C TYR A 69 7.63 4.15 30.40
N LYS A 70 6.51 3.55 30.86
CA LYS A 70 6.32 3.20 32.28
C LYS A 70 7.37 2.19 32.76
N TRP A 71 7.71 1.22 31.91
CA TRP A 71 8.74 0.24 32.21
C TRP A 71 10.11 0.89 32.36
N LEU A 72 10.52 1.77 31.43
CA LEU A 72 11.81 2.44 31.52
C LEU A 72 11.89 3.37 32.74
N GLU A 73 10.81 4.08 33.06
CA GLU A 73 10.70 4.89 34.27
C GLU A 73 10.84 4.06 35.56
N ALA A 74 10.31 2.83 35.57
CA ALA A 74 10.48 1.91 36.69
C ALA A 74 11.93 1.42 36.80
N LEU A 75 12.57 1.09 35.66
CA LEU A 75 13.96 0.66 35.60
C LEU A 75 14.92 1.74 36.14
N LYS A 76 14.67 3.01 35.80
CA LYS A 76 15.47 4.15 36.30
C LYS A 76 15.27 4.44 37.80
N LYS A 77 14.15 4.01 38.37
CA LYS A 77 13.81 4.19 39.79
C LYS A 77 14.06 2.92 40.60
N ASP A 78 14.73 1.93 40.01
CA ASP A 78 15.04 0.69 40.69
C ASP A 78 15.93 0.98 41.91
N PRO A 79 15.63 0.38 43.08
CA PRO A 79 16.45 0.55 44.28
C PRO A 79 17.88 0.04 44.10
N ASP A 80 18.13 -0.88 43.15
CA ASP A 80 19.46 -1.27 42.75
C ASP A 80 20.07 -0.23 41.78
N GLN A 81 21.02 0.56 42.28
CA GLN A 81 21.73 1.57 41.49
C GLN A 81 22.46 0.99 40.28
N ALA A 82 22.82 -0.29 40.28
CA ALA A 82 23.41 -0.92 39.09
C ALA A 82 22.37 -1.01 37.96
N ILE A 83 21.14 -1.42 38.29
CA ILE A 83 20.02 -1.52 37.33
C ILE A 83 19.62 -0.13 36.83
N ALA A 84 19.57 0.87 37.72
CA ALA A 84 19.29 2.24 37.33
C ALA A 84 20.35 2.78 36.35
N LYS A 85 21.64 2.48 36.55
CA LYS A 85 22.72 2.87 35.64
C LYS A 85 22.67 2.11 34.31
N GLU A 86 22.24 0.85 34.30
CA GLU A 86 22.01 0.10 33.06
C GLU A 86 20.97 0.79 32.16
N ALA A 87 20.00 1.49 32.74
CA ALA A 87 18.98 2.23 32.00
C ALA A 87 19.52 3.47 31.26
N GLU A 88 20.73 3.92 31.58
CA GLU A 88 21.38 5.10 31.01
C GLU A 88 22.42 4.76 29.93
N ASP A 89 22.73 3.47 29.74
CA ASP A 89 23.75 2.97 28.80
C ASP A 89 23.11 2.00 27.80
N TRP A 90 23.06 2.37 26.52
CA TRP A 90 22.40 1.58 25.48
C TRP A 90 22.92 0.14 25.40
N SER A 91 24.23 -0.08 25.58
CA SER A 91 24.85 -1.40 25.51
C SER A 91 24.27 -2.39 26.52
N LYS A 92 23.75 -1.89 27.65
CA LYS A 92 23.11 -2.70 28.70
C LYS A 92 21.59 -2.64 28.62
N LEU A 93 21.05 -1.45 28.34
CA LEU A 93 19.62 -1.24 28.17
C LEU A 93 19.05 -2.12 27.05
N VAL A 94 19.78 -2.30 25.94
CA VAL A 94 19.33 -3.16 24.82
C VAL A 94 19.09 -4.61 25.26
N LEU A 95 19.93 -5.17 26.14
CA LEU A 95 19.77 -6.54 26.64
C LEU A 95 18.47 -6.69 27.44
N ARG A 96 18.13 -5.67 28.24
CA ARG A 96 16.87 -5.61 29.00
C ARG A 96 15.66 -5.45 28.09
N ILE A 97 15.78 -4.60 27.07
CA ILE A 97 14.74 -4.41 26.05
C ILE A 97 14.48 -5.73 25.31
N GLU A 98 15.51 -6.41 24.82
CA GLU A 98 15.37 -7.69 24.10
C GLU A 98 14.83 -8.80 24.99
N SER A 99 15.16 -8.81 26.29
CA SER A 99 14.56 -9.77 27.23
C SER A 99 13.06 -9.52 27.45
N ARG A 100 12.59 -8.28 27.41
CA ARG A 100 11.21 -7.89 27.71
C ARG A 100 10.32 -7.96 26.47
N TRP A 101 10.84 -7.45 25.36
CA TRP A 101 10.24 -7.44 24.04
C TRP A 101 11.25 -8.09 23.10
N PRO A 102 11.30 -9.42 23.05
CA PRO A 102 12.14 -10.10 22.08
C PRO A 102 11.67 -9.70 20.69
N THR A 103 12.49 -8.89 20.01
CA THR A 103 12.23 -8.63 18.60
C THR A 103 12.61 -9.88 17.84
N PRO A 104 11.73 -10.45 17.01
CA PRO A 104 12.14 -11.46 16.06
C PRO A 104 13.36 -10.90 15.34
N ILE A 105 14.46 -11.66 15.28
CA ILE A 105 15.62 -11.24 14.47
C ILE A 105 15.05 -10.88 13.11
N PRO A 106 15.23 -9.64 12.63
CA PRO A 106 14.70 -9.26 11.35
C PRO A 106 15.24 -10.25 10.34
N ASP A 107 14.33 -11.02 9.74
CA ASP A 107 14.69 -11.87 8.64
C ASP A 107 14.89 -10.90 7.47
N LEU A 108 16.12 -10.35 7.39
CA LEU A 108 16.49 -9.36 6.39
C LEU A 108 16.27 -9.94 4.99
N ASP A 109 16.53 -11.23 4.82
CA ASP A 109 16.25 -11.96 3.58
C ASP A 109 14.75 -11.97 3.29
N ALA A 110 13.89 -12.28 4.27
CA ALA A 110 12.45 -12.20 4.10
C ALA A 110 11.94 -10.77 3.88
N HIS A 111 12.57 -9.77 4.49
CA HIS A 111 12.23 -8.36 4.29
C HIS A 111 12.59 -7.93 2.86
N GLU A 112 13.81 -8.20 2.41
CA GLU A 112 14.26 -7.92 1.04
C GLU A 112 13.43 -8.68 0.01
N GLU A 113 13.12 -9.95 0.27
CA GLU A 113 12.25 -10.76 -0.58
C GLU A 113 10.81 -10.22 -0.59
N ALA A 114 10.30 -9.70 0.52
CA ALA A 114 9.01 -9.03 0.56
C ALA A 114 9.02 -7.73 -0.25
N GLN A 115 10.09 -6.92 -0.19
CA GLN A 115 10.21 -5.72 -1.02
C GLN A 115 10.31 -6.08 -2.51
N ARG A 116 11.11 -7.11 -2.85
CA ARG A 116 11.25 -7.64 -4.22
C ARG A 116 9.91 -8.16 -4.75
N THR A 117 9.21 -8.96 -3.95
CA THR A 117 7.87 -9.46 -4.29
C THR A 117 6.91 -8.31 -4.51
N ARG A 118 6.89 -7.30 -3.63
CA ARG A 118 6.06 -6.11 -3.81
C ARG A 118 6.43 -5.32 -5.06
N PHE A 119 7.72 -5.19 -5.39
CA PHE A 119 8.18 -4.52 -6.60
C PHE A 119 7.71 -5.25 -7.87
N ILE A 120 7.67 -6.58 -7.85
CA ILE A 120 7.21 -7.41 -8.98
C ILE A 120 5.69 -7.41 -9.11
N THR A 121 4.96 -7.44 -8.00
CA THR A 121 3.51 -7.63 -7.98
C THR A 121 2.69 -6.34 -7.99
N SER A 122 3.31 -5.18 -7.71
CA SER A 122 2.60 -3.89 -7.66
C SER A 122 2.33 -3.34 -9.06
N TYR A 123 1.27 -3.82 -9.69
CA TYR A 123 0.84 -3.31 -10.99
C TYR A 123 0.19 -1.92 -10.89
N MET A 124 0.25 -1.12 -11.96
CA MET A 124 -0.47 0.14 -12.06
C MET A 124 -1.93 -0.10 -12.50
N GLU A 125 -2.80 -0.30 -11.51
CA GLU A 125 -4.24 -0.50 -11.71
C GLU A 125 -4.98 0.84 -11.85
N ILE A 126 -5.05 1.36 -13.08
CA ILE A 126 -5.71 2.66 -13.35
C ILE A 126 -7.21 2.65 -13.01
N GLN A 127 -7.87 1.48 -13.08
CA GLN A 127 -9.28 1.34 -12.74
C GLN A 127 -9.58 1.79 -11.30
N ASP A 128 -8.71 1.46 -10.36
CA ASP A 128 -8.85 1.84 -8.95
C ASP A 128 -8.72 3.35 -8.72
N TRP A 129 -8.14 4.06 -9.70
CA TRP A 129 -7.91 5.50 -9.64
C TRP A 129 -8.88 6.29 -10.50
N ALA A 130 -9.80 5.62 -11.22
CA ALA A 130 -10.66 6.26 -12.23
C ALA A 130 -11.42 7.48 -11.67
N ASP A 131 -11.99 7.37 -10.46
CA ASP A 131 -12.73 8.45 -9.79
C ASP A 131 -11.83 9.63 -9.39
N ILE A 132 -10.56 9.36 -9.09
CA ILE A 132 -9.57 10.39 -8.76
C ILE A 132 -9.10 11.09 -10.03
N LEU A 133 -8.82 10.32 -11.09
CA LEU A 133 -8.25 10.80 -12.34
C LEU A 133 -9.28 11.52 -13.22
N CYS A 134 -10.56 11.16 -13.14
CA CYS A 134 -11.64 11.79 -13.91
C CYS A 134 -11.96 13.21 -13.43
N ASN A 135 -11.56 13.56 -12.20
CA ASN A 135 -11.81 14.87 -11.63
C ASN A 135 -10.59 15.80 -11.84
N PRO A 136 -10.69 16.79 -12.75
CA PRO A 136 -9.57 17.69 -13.05
C PRO A 136 -9.21 18.62 -11.88
N THR A 137 -10.09 18.79 -10.89
CA THR A 137 -9.82 19.62 -9.70
C THR A 137 -9.18 18.84 -8.56
N ASN A 138 -9.00 17.52 -8.70
CA ASN A 138 -8.39 16.72 -7.65
C ASN A 138 -6.87 16.94 -7.63
N ALA A 139 -6.37 17.45 -6.51
CA ALA A 139 -4.93 17.65 -6.30
C ALA A 139 -4.17 16.32 -6.12
N THR A 140 -4.89 15.23 -5.85
CA THR A 140 -4.30 13.91 -5.64
C THR A 140 -3.78 13.34 -6.96
N ARG A 141 -2.52 12.90 -6.95
CA ARG A 141 -1.84 12.27 -8.10
C ARG A 141 -1.45 10.83 -7.74
N PRO A 142 -2.33 9.85 -7.94
CA PRO A 142 -2.07 8.47 -7.53
C PRO A 142 -0.87 7.85 -8.27
N GLN A 143 -0.67 8.19 -9.55
CA GLN A 143 0.51 7.82 -10.34
C GLN A 143 1.83 8.33 -9.73
N GLN A 144 1.82 9.50 -9.08
CA GLN A 144 2.98 10.03 -8.38
C GLN A 144 3.29 9.19 -7.13
N ALA A 145 2.27 8.86 -6.33
CA ALA A 145 2.44 7.99 -5.17
C ALA A 145 2.95 6.61 -5.56
N TRP A 146 2.39 6.02 -6.62
CA TRP A 146 2.81 4.73 -7.15
C TRP A 146 4.25 4.75 -7.68
N ALA A 147 4.66 5.81 -8.39
CA ALA A 147 6.02 5.96 -8.90
C ALA A 147 7.05 6.15 -7.78
N MET A 148 6.70 6.91 -6.74
CA MET A 148 7.54 7.06 -5.55
C MET A 148 7.70 5.73 -4.80
N LEU A 149 6.61 4.97 -4.65
CA LEU A 149 6.66 3.63 -4.06
C LEU A 149 7.63 2.73 -4.84
N HIS A 150 7.48 2.64 -6.16
CA HIS A 150 8.36 1.81 -7.00
C HIS A 150 9.82 2.25 -6.93
N ARG A 151 10.08 3.55 -6.86
CA ARG A 151 11.44 4.06 -6.68
C ARG A 151 12.05 3.59 -5.35
N THR A 152 11.30 3.65 -4.26
CA THR A 152 11.73 3.16 -2.95
C THR A 152 11.94 1.64 -2.95
N LEU A 153 11.01 0.88 -3.54
CA LEU A 153 11.09 -0.57 -3.65
C LEU A 153 12.28 -1.02 -4.49
N GLY A 154 12.51 -0.38 -5.64
CA GLY A 154 13.66 -0.68 -6.51
C GLY A 154 15.00 -0.42 -5.84
N HIS A 155 15.11 0.62 -5.00
CA HIS A 155 16.33 0.84 -4.19
C HIS A 155 16.58 -0.24 -3.13
N ALA A 156 15.54 -0.97 -2.71
CA ALA A 156 15.66 -2.08 -1.76
C ALA A 156 15.87 -3.43 -2.46
N CYS A 157 15.85 -3.48 -3.79
CA CYS A 157 16.07 -4.71 -4.56
C CYS A 157 17.51 -4.77 -5.07
N ASP A 158 18.16 -5.91 -4.86
CA ASP A 158 19.46 -6.23 -5.48
C ASP A 158 19.29 -6.56 -6.97
N SER A 159 19.15 -5.52 -7.79
CA SER A 159 19.14 -5.60 -9.26
C SER A 159 19.68 -4.31 -9.89
N THR A 160 19.85 -4.31 -11.21
CA THR A 160 20.34 -3.13 -11.92
C THR A 160 19.20 -2.17 -12.26
N ASP A 161 19.48 -0.87 -12.32
CA ASP A 161 18.49 0.14 -12.76
C ASP A 161 17.90 -0.18 -14.14
N ARG A 162 18.68 -0.83 -15.01
CA ARG A 162 18.21 -1.33 -16.31
C ARG A 162 17.13 -2.39 -16.13
N ASP A 163 17.33 -3.35 -15.24
CA ASP A 163 16.40 -4.45 -15.01
C ASP A 163 15.11 -3.93 -14.36
N HIS A 164 15.24 -3.03 -13.37
CA HIS A 164 14.09 -2.34 -12.77
C HIS A 164 13.25 -1.59 -13.82
N MET A 165 13.92 -0.84 -14.71
CA MET A 165 13.26 -0.12 -15.80
C MET A 165 12.57 -1.08 -16.78
N LEU A 166 13.25 -2.16 -17.20
CA LEU A 166 12.66 -3.15 -18.12
C LEU A 166 11.46 -3.85 -17.49
N GLN A 167 11.54 -4.22 -16.22
CA GLN A 167 10.44 -4.81 -15.48
C GLN A 167 9.24 -3.86 -15.40
N MET A 168 9.47 -2.58 -15.09
CA MET A 168 8.38 -1.60 -15.08
C MET A 168 7.71 -1.44 -16.45
N LEU A 169 8.52 -1.28 -17.51
CA LEU A 169 8.01 -1.05 -18.86
C LEU A 169 7.30 -2.27 -19.43
N ASN A 170 7.69 -3.48 -19.06
CA ASN A 170 7.16 -4.72 -19.64
C ASN A 170 6.07 -5.37 -18.79
N SER A 171 6.02 -5.11 -17.49
CA SER A 171 5.19 -5.90 -16.56
C SER A 171 4.40 -5.06 -15.56
N ALA A 172 4.95 -3.96 -15.03
CA ALA A 172 4.26 -3.18 -14.01
C ALA A 172 3.32 -2.09 -14.57
N LEU A 173 3.59 -1.61 -15.79
CA LEU A 173 2.82 -0.56 -16.44
C LEU A 173 1.87 -1.10 -17.51
N PRO A 174 0.62 -0.63 -17.55
CA PRO A 174 -0.26 -0.88 -18.69
C PRO A 174 0.35 -0.39 -20.00
N PRO A 175 0.19 -1.12 -21.12
CA PRO A 175 0.74 -0.73 -22.41
C PRO A 175 0.32 0.67 -22.87
N PHE A 176 -0.90 1.10 -22.55
CA PHE A 176 -1.38 2.45 -22.88
C PHE A 176 -0.65 3.53 -22.06
N VAL A 177 -0.28 3.26 -20.80
CA VAL A 177 0.54 4.19 -20.00
C VAL A 177 1.94 4.32 -20.59
N VAL A 178 2.53 3.21 -21.02
CA VAL A 178 3.83 3.22 -21.71
C VAL A 178 3.80 4.09 -22.96
N SER A 179 2.67 4.14 -23.67
CA SER A 179 2.52 4.97 -24.87
C SER A 179 2.46 6.49 -24.58
N LEU A 180 2.13 6.88 -23.35
CA LEU A 180 2.13 8.27 -22.90
C LEU A 180 3.52 8.77 -22.48
N LEU A 181 4.47 7.85 -22.28
CA LEU A 181 5.82 8.18 -21.88
C LEU A 181 6.67 8.57 -23.11
N PRO A 182 7.69 9.43 -22.93
CA PRO A 182 8.78 9.60 -23.89
C PRO A 182 9.30 8.25 -24.43
N ASN A 183 9.78 8.23 -25.68
CA ASN A 183 10.25 7.01 -26.33
C ASN A 183 11.12 6.14 -25.41
N ARG A 184 10.84 4.81 -25.37
CA ARG A 184 11.56 3.86 -24.51
C ARG A 184 13.09 3.96 -24.59
N SER A 185 13.64 4.30 -25.75
CA SER A 185 15.07 4.51 -25.97
C SER A 185 15.66 5.68 -25.16
N ASN A 186 14.83 6.63 -24.70
CA ASN A 186 15.23 7.82 -23.94
C ASN A 186 15.51 7.52 -22.46
N TYR A 187 15.18 6.32 -21.97
CA TYR A 187 15.42 5.90 -20.59
C TYR A 187 16.74 5.15 -20.43
N GLY A 188 17.15 4.33 -21.40
CA GLY A 188 18.45 3.65 -21.36
C GLY A 188 18.63 2.73 -20.15
N LYS A 189 19.31 3.22 -19.10
CA LYS A 189 19.50 2.57 -17.79
C LYS A 189 19.00 3.47 -16.63
N ASP A 190 18.24 4.52 -16.92
CA ASP A 190 17.86 5.56 -15.95
C ASP A 190 16.46 5.28 -15.37
N PHE A 191 16.44 4.43 -14.35
CA PHE A 191 15.25 4.08 -13.59
C PHE A 191 14.61 5.30 -12.90
N ASN A 192 15.44 6.19 -12.35
CA ASN A 192 14.95 7.40 -11.66
C ASN A 192 14.21 8.33 -12.61
N LYS A 193 14.70 8.50 -13.84
CA LYS A 193 14.02 9.27 -14.88
C LYS A 193 12.68 8.65 -15.29
N LEU A 194 12.60 7.32 -15.40
CA LEU A 194 11.34 6.64 -15.67
C LEU A 194 10.30 6.93 -14.57
N CYS A 195 10.67 6.76 -13.30
CA CYS A 195 9.77 7.07 -12.18
C CYS A 195 9.34 8.55 -12.17
N LYS A 196 10.26 9.46 -12.50
CA LYS A 196 9.96 10.89 -12.59
C LYS A 196 8.95 11.17 -13.70
N ASP A 197 9.17 10.67 -14.91
CA ASP A 197 8.27 10.92 -16.04
C ASP A 197 6.86 10.34 -15.78
N ILE A 198 6.77 9.18 -15.13
CA ILE A 198 5.48 8.61 -14.69
C ILE A 198 4.78 9.52 -13.68
N SER A 199 5.53 10.08 -12.73
CA SER A 199 4.99 10.98 -11.70
C SER A 199 4.47 12.30 -12.27
N GLU A 200 4.99 12.71 -13.43
CA GLU A 200 4.65 13.94 -14.13
C GLU A 200 3.51 13.76 -15.15
N LEU A 201 3.02 12.54 -15.38
CA LEU A 201 1.86 12.29 -16.22
C LEU A 201 0.63 13.05 -15.71
N SER A 202 -0.09 13.69 -16.62
CA SER A 202 -1.34 14.40 -16.34
C SER A 202 -2.46 13.42 -16.01
N ASN A 203 -3.21 13.67 -14.92
CA ASN A 203 -4.39 12.89 -14.53
C ASN A 203 -5.39 12.76 -15.69
N CYS A 204 -5.66 13.87 -16.39
CA CYS A 204 -6.60 13.88 -17.51
C CYS A 204 -6.12 13.03 -18.69
N ASN A 205 -4.83 13.08 -19.01
CA ASN A 205 -4.26 12.28 -20.11
C ASN A 205 -4.30 10.78 -19.77
N LEU A 206 -3.96 10.43 -18.52
CA LEU A 206 -4.04 9.05 -18.03
C LEU A 206 -5.48 8.55 -18.06
N TYR A 207 -6.44 9.34 -17.57
CA TYR A 207 -7.86 8.97 -17.56
C TYR A 207 -8.40 8.78 -18.98
N ASN A 208 -8.12 9.72 -19.89
CA ASN A 208 -8.59 9.64 -21.27
C ASN A 208 -8.00 8.41 -21.98
N ALA A 209 -6.70 8.16 -21.83
CA ALA A 209 -6.04 6.99 -22.42
C ALA A 209 -6.62 5.67 -21.89
N TRP A 210 -6.88 5.59 -20.57
CA TRP A 210 -7.53 4.45 -19.97
C TRP A 210 -8.95 4.25 -20.49
N ARG A 211 -9.77 5.31 -20.49
CA ARG A 211 -11.15 5.28 -20.99
C ARG A 211 -11.22 4.82 -22.44
N ASP A 212 -10.39 5.40 -23.30
CA ASP A 212 -10.36 5.06 -24.72
C ASP A 212 -9.92 3.60 -24.92
N ARG A 213 -8.96 3.11 -24.12
CA ARG A 213 -8.56 1.71 -24.14
C ARG A 213 -9.67 0.76 -23.66
N SER A 214 -10.32 1.08 -22.55
CA SER A 214 -11.44 0.29 -22.01
C SER A 214 -12.61 0.24 -22.98
N LEU A 215 -12.88 1.34 -23.70
CA LEU A 215 -13.88 1.37 -24.76
C LEU A 215 -13.50 0.45 -25.93
N LEU A 216 -12.26 0.50 -26.40
CA LEU A 216 -11.76 -0.38 -27.46
C LEU A 216 -11.85 -1.86 -27.07
N GLU A 217 -11.47 -2.19 -25.84
CA GLU A 217 -11.58 -3.56 -25.31
C GLU A 217 -13.04 -4.02 -25.24
N ALA A 218 -13.94 -3.18 -24.72
CA ALA A 218 -15.37 -3.48 -24.70
C ALA A 218 -15.92 -3.71 -26.12
N MET A 219 -15.61 -2.83 -27.08
CA MET A 219 -16.03 -2.97 -28.48
C MET A 219 -15.51 -4.24 -29.14
N SER A 220 -14.27 -4.64 -28.83
CA SER A 220 -13.69 -5.89 -29.33
C SER A 220 -14.41 -7.12 -28.74
N ALA A 221 -14.77 -7.09 -27.47
CA ALA A 221 -15.53 -8.16 -26.81
C ALA A 221 -16.96 -8.29 -27.36
N PHE A 222 -17.61 -7.15 -27.67
CA PHE A 222 -18.92 -7.14 -28.33
C PHE A 222 -18.86 -7.71 -29.76
N SER A 223 -17.78 -7.44 -30.50
CA SER A 223 -17.61 -7.90 -31.88
C SER A 223 -17.27 -9.40 -31.97
N LEU A 224 -16.73 -9.99 -30.90
CA LEU A 224 -16.41 -11.42 -30.77
C LEU A 224 -17.54 -12.22 -30.12
N SER A 225 -18.59 -11.57 -29.64
CA SER A 225 -19.78 -12.26 -29.13
C SER A 225 -20.54 -12.86 -30.32
N PRO A 226 -20.70 -14.20 -30.42
CA PRO A 226 -21.50 -14.79 -31.49
C PRO A 226 -22.92 -14.23 -31.39
N LEU A 227 -23.46 -13.78 -32.52
CA LEU A 227 -24.87 -13.37 -32.62
C LEU A 227 -25.72 -14.51 -32.01
N PRO A 228 -26.63 -14.24 -31.05
CA PRO A 228 -27.51 -15.28 -30.57
C PRO A 228 -28.23 -15.86 -31.77
N THR A 229 -27.97 -17.14 -32.07
CA THR A 229 -28.66 -17.86 -33.14
C THR A 229 -30.15 -17.71 -32.86
N PRO A 230 -30.94 -17.14 -33.79
CA PRO A 230 -32.37 -17.05 -33.56
C PRO A 230 -32.90 -18.46 -33.27
N PRO A 231 -33.78 -18.63 -32.27
CA PRO A 231 -34.37 -19.93 -32.01
C PRO A 231 -35.00 -20.45 -33.30
N PRO A 232 -34.92 -21.76 -33.59
CA PRO A 232 -35.51 -22.31 -34.80
C PRO A 232 -36.98 -21.95 -34.83
N ILE A 233 -37.41 -21.32 -35.93
CA ILE A 233 -38.82 -21.00 -36.17
C ILE A 233 -39.58 -22.34 -36.08
N PRO A 234 -40.61 -22.46 -35.22
CA PRO A 234 -41.40 -23.68 -35.17
C PRO A 234 -41.98 -23.91 -36.56
N ALA A 235 -41.66 -25.05 -37.16
CA ALA A 235 -42.27 -25.47 -38.42
C ALA A 235 -43.79 -25.44 -38.24
N THR A 236 -44.43 -24.51 -38.95
CA THR A 236 -45.89 -24.43 -39.09
C THR A 236 -46.39 -25.78 -39.56
N ARG A 237 -46.97 -26.57 -38.65
CA ARG A 237 -47.74 -27.76 -39.01
C ARG A 237 -48.97 -27.28 -39.77
N SER A 238 -49.07 -27.67 -41.04
CA SER A 238 -50.30 -27.58 -41.83
C SER A 238 -51.44 -28.37 -41.16
N PRO A 239 -52.70 -27.94 -41.35
CA PRO A 239 -53.82 -28.36 -40.53
C PRO A 239 -54.36 -29.74 -40.95
N SER A 240 -54.61 -30.61 -39.98
CA SER A 240 -55.53 -31.74 -40.11
C SER A 240 -56.84 -31.41 -39.43
N ALA A 241 -57.93 -31.72 -40.12
CA ALA A 241 -59.30 -31.35 -39.82
C ALA A 241 -59.97 -32.27 -38.76
N VAL A 242 -60.70 -31.65 -37.81
CA VAL A 242 -62.02 -32.04 -37.23
C VAL A 242 -62.00 -33.22 -36.23
N THR A 243 -62.54 -33.19 -34.98
CA THR A 243 -63.89 -32.78 -34.46
C THR A 243 -63.86 -32.72 -32.89
N PRO A 244 -64.94 -32.29 -32.18
CA PRO A 244 -64.91 -31.58 -30.89
C PRO A 244 -65.44 -32.35 -29.66
N ALA A 245 -65.04 -31.88 -28.47
CA ALA A 245 -65.72 -31.87 -27.14
C ALA A 245 -64.63 -31.60 -26.08
N SER A 246 -64.70 -30.71 -25.08
CA SER A 246 -65.83 -30.15 -24.35
C SER A 246 -65.51 -28.71 -23.93
N VAL A 247 -66.57 -27.91 -23.85
CA VAL A 247 -66.64 -26.55 -23.30
C VAL A 247 -66.65 -26.61 -21.77
N GLN A 248 -66.28 -25.48 -21.15
CA GLN A 248 -66.42 -25.08 -19.73
C GLN A 248 -65.11 -25.25 -18.92
N THR A 249 -64.54 -24.24 -18.26
CA THR A 249 -65.16 -23.09 -17.57
C THR A 249 -64.23 -21.89 -17.55
N ALA A 250 -64.84 -20.72 -17.56
CA ALA A 250 -64.25 -19.40 -17.67
C ALA A 250 -63.77 -18.80 -16.34
N LEU A 251 -62.89 -17.80 -16.51
CA LEU A 251 -62.85 -16.49 -15.83
C LEU A 251 -62.39 -16.35 -14.37
N ALA A 252 -61.74 -15.19 -14.17
CA ALA A 252 -61.33 -14.50 -12.94
C ALA A 252 -59.88 -14.83 -12.48
N ARG A 253 -58.95 -13.88 -12.32
CA ARG A 253 -59.08 -12.48 -11.89
C ARG A 253 -57.96 -11.59 -12.46
N LEU A 254 -58.34 -10.37 -12.83
CA LEU A 254 -57.51 -9.17 -12.84
C LEU A 254 -57.02 -8.87 -11.42
N THR A 255 -55.73 -8.58 -11.22
CA THR A 255 -55.20 -7.34 -10.57
C THR A 255 -53.70 -7.44 -10.25
N PRO A 256 -53.00 -6.28 -10.13
CA PRO A 256 -51.55 -6.19 -9.98
C PRO A 256 -51.10 -6.17 -8.50
N ALA A 257 -49.86 -6.56 -8.22
CA ALA A 257 -49.18 -6.25 -6.95
C ALA A 257 -47.93 -5.41 -7.31
N VAL A 258 -47.85 -4.11 -7.02
CA VAL A 258 -47.82 -3.37 -5.73
C VAL A 258 -46.65 -3.81 -4.83
N ILE A 259 -45.71 -2.87 -4.71
CA ILE A 259 -44.55 -2.80 -3.81
C ILE A 259 -45.02 -2.65 -2.35
N PRO A 260 -44.25 -3.17 -1.37
CA PRO A 260 -43.96 -2.39 -0.16
C PRO A 260 -42.44 -2.43 0.13
N ALA A 261 -41.71 -1.31 0.25
CA ALA A 261 -41.69 -0.33 1.34
C ALA A 261 -41.41 -0.96 2.73
N THR A 262 -40.20 -0.69 3.21
CA THR A 262 -39.68 -0.88 4.57
C THR A 262 -40.53 -0.18 5.65
N PRO A 263 -40.37 -0.58 6.92
CA PRO A 263 -39.92 0.42 7.88
C PRO A 263 -38.84 -0.07 8.87
N SER A 264 -38.03 0.90 9.30
CA SER A 264 -37.16 0.94 10.49
C SER A 264 -37.97 0.68 11.78
N ARG A 265 -37.45 0.43 13.00
CA ARG A 265 -36.20 0.83 13.67
C ARG A 265 -36.12 0.13 15.06
N SER A 266 -34.88 -0.05 15.54
CA SER A 266 -34.41 0.20 16.92
C SER A 266 -34.60 -0.79 18.09
N THR A 267 -33.42 -1.15 18.63
CA THR A 267 -32.97 -1.27 20.04
C THR A 267 -33.47 -2.40 20.94
N LEU A 268 -32.53 -3.22 21.43
CA LEU A 268 -32.19 -3.24 22.86
C LEU A 268 -30.79 -3.82 23.11
N ALA A 269 -30.08 -3.15 24.02
CA ALA A 269 -28.81 -3.52 24.58
C ALA A 269 -28.97 -4.41 25.83
N SER A 270 -27.84 -4.95 26.27
CA SER A 270 -27.51 -5.45 27.63
C SER A 270 -27.82 -6.93 27.93
N LEU A 271 -26.77 -7.76 27.91
CA LEU A 271 -26.00 -8.17 29.09
C LEU A 271 -24.60 -8.66 28.66
#